data_AF-A0A9Q3UMJ0-F1
#
_entry.id   AF-A0A9Q3UMJ0-F1
#
_cell.length_a   1.000
_cell.length_b   1.000
_cell.length_c   1.000
_cell.angle_alpha   90.00
_cell.angle_beta   90.00
_cell.angle_gamma   90.00
#
_symmetry.space_group_name_H-M   'P 1'
#
loop_
_entity.id
_entity.type
_entity.pdbx_description
1 polymer ?
#
loop_
_entity_poly.entity_id
_entity_poly.type
_entity_poly.pdbx_seq_one_letter_code
_entity_poly.pdbx_strand_id
1 'polypeptide(L)'
;MRWVFYSLVVVNLVYLGWQLAMTAWAPAPPVTTERAAGPVVQGPPLRLLSESPQPPRRPERPPSAPAGNPGLCPVVGPWAGEGDAERARIQLAAAGLEGRIRPVTVQKDHLNWVYLPAYPSRDRALEVLSELQARGVDSFIVKTGEDANAISLGYFSSADSAEGLRVRMRGAGYPAFVRETSRPVTEYWLYLPPQAAGAAALEDFLIGNPGVGQDRSACKGPQ
;
A
#
# COMPACT_ATOMS: atom_id res chain seq x y z
N MET A 1 3.09 5.73 -36.18
CA MET A 1 3.37 6.21 -34.81
C MET A 1 3.08 7.71 -34.61
N ARG A 2 3.57 8.62 -35.48
CA ARG A 2 3.38 10.08 -35.32
C ARG A 2 1.91 10.53 -35.34
N TRP A 3 1.07 9.89 -36.17
CA TRP A 3 -0.36 10.21 -36.27
C TRP A 3 -1.17 9.85 -35.02
N VAL A 4 -0.78 8.77 -34.32
CA VAL A 4 -1.41 8.39 -33.04
C VAL A 4 -1.09 9.44 -31.96
N PHE A 5 0.16 9.92 -31.93
CA PHE A 5 0.58 10.99 -31.03
C PHE A 5 -0.21 12.28 -31.27
N TYR A 6 -0.32 12.75 -32.52
CA TYR A 6 -1.10 13.97 -32.82
C TYR A 6 -2.59 13.81 -32.51
N SER A 7 -3.17 12.64 -32.78
CA SER A 7 -4.56 12.34 -32.42
C SER A 7 -4.78 12.44 -30.90
N LEU A 8 -3.90 11.81 -30.11
CA LEU A 8 -3.97 11.88 -28.65
C LEU A 8 -3.82 13.31 -28.13
N VAL A 9 -2.90 14.10 -28.69
CA VAL A 9 -2.69 15.50 -28.31
C VAL A 9 -3.95 16.33 -28.57
N VAL A 10 -4.56 16.20 -29.75
CA VAL A 10 -5.78 16.95 -30.11
C VAL A 10 -6.94 16.56 -29.20
N VAL A 11 -7.15 15.27 -28.93
CA VAL A 11 -8.22 14.80 -28.04
C VAL A 11 -8.04 15.36 -26.62
N ASN A 12 -6.81 15.37 -26.09
CA ASN A 12 -6.55 15.93 -24.76
C ASN A 12 -6.77 17.44 -24.70
N LEU A 13 -6.41 18.19 -25.75
CA LEU A 13 -6.64 19.64 -25.81
C LEU A 13 -8.13 19.99 -25.91
N VAL A 14 -8.90 19.23 -26.68
CA VAL A 14 -10.36 19.40 -26.76
C VAL A 14 -11.01 19.09 -25.40
N TYR A 15 -10.59 18.01 -24.75
CA TYR A 15 -11.07 17.64 -23.41
C TYR A 15 -10.76 18.73 -22.37
N LEU A 16 -9.53 19.26 -22.39
CA LEU A 16 -9.12 20.35 -21.49
C LEU A 16 -9.94 21.62 -21.72
N GLY A 17 -10.15 22.02 -22.98
CA GLY A 17 -10.98 23.16 -23.32
C GLY A 17 -12.43 23.00 -22.87
N TRP A 18 -13.00 21.80 -23.04
CA TRP A 18 -14.35 21.46 -22.57
C TRP A 18 -14.48 21.56 -21.04
N GLN A 19 -13.51 21.01 -20.30
CA GLN A 19 -13.50 21.08 -18.84
C GLN A 19 -13.43 22.52 -18.31
N LEU A 20 -12.56 23.36 -18.90
CA LEU A 20 -12.43 24.77 -18.52
C LEU A 20 -13.69 25.59 -18.85
N ALA A 21 -14.38 25.27 -19.95
CA ALA A 21 -15.65 25.90 -20.29
C ALA A 21 -16.76 25.52 -19.29
N MET A 22 -16.83 24.26 -18.86
CA MET A 22 -17.82 23.82 -17.86
C MET A 22 -17.60 24.45 -16.49
N THR A 23 -16.35 24.61 -16.05
CA THR A 23 -16.06 25.23 -14.74
C THR A 23 -16.29 26.74 -14.76
N ALA A 24 -16.04 27.41 -15.89
CA ALA A 24 -16.30 28.85 -16.04
C ALA A 24 -17.80 29.21 -16.06
N TRP A 25 -18.68 28.27 -16.41
CA TRP A 25 -20.12 28.47 -16.46
C TRP A 25 -20.90 27.88 -15.27
N ALA A 26 -20.21 27.36 -14.26
CA ALA A 26 -20.86 26.92 -13.03
C ALA A 26 -21.24 28.14 -12.17
N PRO A 27 -22.54 28.45 -11.96
CA PRO A 27 -22.93 29.49 -11.02
C PRO A 27 -22.52 29.07 -9.60
N ALA A 28 -21.91 30.00 -8.86
CA ALA A 28 -21.57 29.77 -7.45
C ALA A 28 -22.85 29.45 -6.65
N PRO A 29 -22.86 28.42 -5.79
CA PRO A 29 -23.99 28.16 -4.92
C PRO A 29 -24.17 29.33 -3.95
N PRO A 30 -25.40 29.76 -3.65
CA PRO A 30 -25.64 30.81 -2.66
C PRO A 30 -25.19 30.29 -1.28
N VAL A 31 -24.29 31.04 -0.65
CA VAL A 31 -23.89 30.82 0.74
C VAL A 31 -25.02 31.34 1.64
N THR A 32 -25.98 30.47 1.96
CA THR A 32 -27.00 30.78 2.96
C THR A 32 -26.35 30.76 4.33
N THR A 33 -26.12 31.94 4.91
CA THR A 33 -25.80 32.05 6.33
C THR A 33 -27.09 31.81 7.12
N GLU A 34 -27.36 30.55 7.46
CA GLU A 34 -28.38 30.19 8.46
C GLU A 34 -27.92 30.73 9.82
N ARG A 35 -28.30 31.98 10.10
CA ARG A 35 -28.33 32.49 11.46
C ARG A 35 -29.50 31.78 12.15
N ALA A 36 -29.19 30.72 12.90
CA ALA A 36 -30.14 30.02 13.74
C ALA A 36 -30.78 30.99 14.74
N ALA A 37 -31.93 31.55 14.37
CA ALA A 37 -32.83 32.21 15.29
C ALA A 37 -33.62 31.13 16.03
N GLY A 38 -32.97 30.48 16.99
CA GLY A 38 -33.67 29.68 18.00
C GLY A 38 -34.43 30.59 18.97
N PRO A 39 -35.52 30.10 19.59
CA PRO A 39 -36.26 30.87 20.57
C PRO A 39 -35.38 31.20 21.78
N VAL A 40 -35.29 32.48 22.13
CA VAL A 40 -34.54 32.97 23.30
C VAL A 40 -35.23 32.49 24.57
N VAL A 41 -34.71 31.41 25.16
CA VAL A 41 -35.05 31.00 26.52
C VAL A 41 -34.29 31.93 27.47
N GLN A 42 -35.00 32.75 28.22
CA GLN A 42 -34.42 33.59 29.28
C GLN A 42 -34.02 32.72 30.48
N GLY A 43 -32.80 32.19 30.45
CA GLY A 43 -32.13 31.61 31.62
C GLY A 43 -31.46 32.68 32.50
N PRO A 44 -31.02 32.32 33.72
CA PRO A 44 -30.29 33.22 34.61
C PRO A 44 -29.05 33.84 33.92
N PRO A 45 -28.65 35.07 34.29
CA PRO A 45 -27.54 35.76 33.62
C PRO A 45 -26.25 34.95 33.72
N LEU A 46 -25.59 34.77 32.57
CA LEU A 46 -24.27 34.18 32.47
C LEU A 46 -23.28 35.02 33.30
N ARG A 47 -22.71 34.41 34.33
CA ARG A 47 -21.64 35.01 35.13
C ARG A 47 -20.29 34.50 34.64
N LEU A 48 -19.38 35.41 34.30
CA LEU A 48 -18.07 35.05 33.77
C LEU A 48 -17.22 34.42 34.87
N LEU A 49 -16.49 33.35 34.53
CA LEU A 49 -15.60 32.65 35.47
C LEU A 49 -14.53 33.60 36.06
N SER A 50 -14.18 34.65 35.31
CA SER A 50 -13.31 35.77 35.69
C SER A 50 -13.78 36.56 36.91
N GLU A 51 -15.08 36.52 37.22
CA GLU A 51 -15.71 37.25 38.33
C GLU A 51 -15.84 36.40 39.60
N SER A 52 -15.37 35.15 39.57
CA SER A 52 -15.31 34.28 40.74
C SER A 52 -13.96 34.46 41.45
N PRO A 53 -13.93 34.61 42.80
CA PRO A 53 -12.67 34.73 43.54
C PRO A 53 -11.87 33.42 43.43
N GLN A 54 -10.83 33.42 42.59
CA GLN A 54 -9.91 32.29 42.44
C GLN A 54 -8.97 32.24 43.66
N PRO A 55 -8.86 31.10 44.38
CA PRO A 55 -7.84 30.94 45.41
C PRO A 55 -6.43 31.00 44.81
N PRO A 56 -5.40 31.40 45.59
CA PRO A 56 -4.08 31.70 45.07
C PRO A 56 -3.47 30.50 44.34
N ARG A 57 -3.07 30.72 43.08
CA ARG A 57 -2.43 29.73 42.21
C ARG A 57 -1.06 29.33 42.80
N ARG A 58 -0.92 28.05 43.13
CA ARG A 58 0.38 27.39 43.35
C ARG A 58 1.14 27.39 42.01
N PRO A 59 2.46 27.68 41.98
CA PRO A 59 3.21 27.77 40.73
C PRO A 59 3.13 26.45 39.96
N GLU A 60 2.52 26.54 38.78
CA GLU A 60 2.31 25.45 37.86
C GLU A 60 3.60 25.23 37.06
N ARG A 61 4.13 24.01 37.14
CA ARG A 61 5.27 23.55 36.35
C ARG A 61 4.88 23.67 34.86
N PRO A 62 5.78 24.16 33.99
CA PRO A 62 5.44 24.38 32.58
C PRO A 62 4.87 23.10 31.94
N PRO A 63 3.82 23.22 31.11
CA PRO A 63 3.17 22.07 30.51
C PRO A 63 4.18 21.35 29.60
N SER A 64 4.51 20.11 29.95
CA SER A 64 5.08 19.16 29.02
C SER A 64 4.13 19.07 27.82
N ALA A 65 4.70 19.15 26.61
CA ALA A 65 4.03 19.02 25.33
C ALA A 65 2.95 17.91 25.33
N PRO A 66 1.85 18.07 24.57
CA PRO A 66 0.74 17.14 24.58
C PRO A 66 1.26 15.72 24.37
N ALA A 67 0.99 14.85 25.34
CA ALA A 67 1.27 13.43 25.24
C ALA A 67 0.65 12.92 23.93
N GLY A 68 1.52 12.55 23.00
CA GLY A 68 1.15 11.99 21.71
C GLY A 68 0.20 10.80 21.90
N ASN A 69 -0.74 10.70 20.97
CA ASN A 69 -1.73 9.63 20.81
C ASN A 69 -1.25 8.27 21.35
N PRO A 70 -2.11 7.50 22.04
CA PRO A 70 -1.70 6.29 22.74
C PRO A 70 -1.07 5.28 21.77
N GLY A 71 0.21 4.98 22.01
CA GLY A 71 0.84 3.70 21.67
C GLY A 71 1.19 3.40 20.21
N LEU A 72 1.19 4.37 19.28
CA LEU A 72 1.60 4.14 17.90
C LEU A 72 3.01 4.66 17.62
N CYS A 73 3.89 3.77 17.18
CA CYS A 73 5.29 4.02 16.87
C CYS A 73 5.45 4.16 15.35
N PRO A 74 6.16 5.19 14.89
CA PRO A 74 6.47 5.30 13.48
C PRO A 74 7.42 4.17 13.07
N VAL A 75 7.15 3.58 11.91
CA VAL A 75 8.01 2.58 11.30
C VAL A 75 8.41 3.05 9.91
N VAL A 76 9.67 2.83 9.55
CA VAL A 76 10.24 3.26 8.27
C VAL A 76 10.69 2.04 7.49
N GLY A 77 10.25 1.92 6.25
CA GLY A 77 10.53 0.78 5.39
C GLY A 77 9.59 0.75 4.18
N PRO A 78 9.53 -0.37 3.44
CA PRO A 78 10.31 -1.60 3.61
C PRO A 78 11.71 -1.50 2.98
N TRP A 79 12.71 -2.09 3.64
CA TRP A 79 14.05 -2.29 3.06
C TRP A 79 14.21 -3.72 2.56
N ALA A 80 14.76 -3.88 1.35
CA ALA A 80 15.00 -5.19 0.75
C ALA A 80 16.18 -5.94 1.40
N GLY A 81 17.20 -5.21 1.87
CA GLY A 81 18.39 -5.76 2.50
C GLY A 81 18.61 -5.21 3.91
N GLU A 82 19.14 -6.07 4.78
CA GLU A 82 19.48 -5.70 6.16
C GLU A 82 20.51 -4.56 6.23
N GLY A 83 21.51 -4.59 5.35
CA GLY A 83 22.54 -3.55 5.29
C GLY A 83 21.99 -2.17 4.93
N ASP A 84 20.95 -2.10 4.10
CA ASP A 84 20.30 -0.82 3.74
C ASP A 84 19.51 -0.28 4.93
N ALA A 85 18.79 -1.16 5.63
CA ALA A 85 18.10 -0.84 6.86
C ALA A 85 19.08 -0.36 7.96
N GLU A 86 20.26 -0.96 8.05
CA GLU A 86 21.28 -0.58 9.02
C GLU A 86 21.89 0.79 8.73
N ARG A 87 22.15 1.09 7.45
CA ARG A 87 22.57 2.44 7.03
C ARG A 87 21.51 3.48 7.39
N ALA A 88 20.23 3.18 7.18
CA ALA A 88 19.12 4.05 7.58
C ALA A 88 19.05 4.25 9.10
N ARG A 89 19.22 3.17 9.88
CA ARG A 89 19.24 3.21 11.35
C ARG A 89 20.36 4.12 11.87
N ILE A 90 21.56 4.02 11.32
CA ILE A 90 22.72 4.86 11.70
C ILE A 90 22.45 6.34 11.39
N GLN A 91 21.87 6.66 10.23
CA GLN A 91 21.54 8.04 9.86
C GLN A 91 20.50 8.65 10.81
N LEU A 92 19.44 7.90 11.13
CA LEU A 92 18.41 8.35 12.06
C LEU A 92 18.93 8.45 13.50
N ALA A 93 19.79 7.53 13.94
CA ALA A 93 20.46 7.59 15.24
C ALA A 93 21.34 8.85 15.37
N ALA A 94 22.09 9.22 14.31
CA ALA A 94 22.86 10.47 14.28
C ALA A 94 21.97 11.72 14.38
N ALA A 95 20.71 11.61 13.95
CA ALA A 95 19.67 12.64 14.10
C ALA A 95 18.95 12.59 15.47
N GLY A 96 19.37 11.72 16.39
CA GLY A 96 18.78 11.54 17.72
C GLY A 96 17.55 10.62 17.76
N LEU A 97 17.27 9.91 16.66
CA LEU A 97 16.15 8.98 16.53
C LEU A 97 16.64 7.53 16.56
N GLU A 98 16.86 7.01 17.76
CA GLU A 98 17.27 5.62 17.98
C GLU A 98 16.15 4.64 17.59
N GLY A 99 16.41 3.74 16.66
CA GLY A 99 15.44 2.75 16.18
C GLY A 99 15.97 1.32 16.17
N ARG A 100 15.06 0.35 16.09
CA ARG A 100 15.39 -1.08 15.99
C ARG A 100 14.89 -1.66 14.68
N ILE A 101 15.76 -2.36 13.96
CA ILE A 101 15.38 -3.07 12.74
C ILE A 101 14.70 -4.38 13.11
N ARG A 102 13.62 -4.71 12.41
CA ARG A 102 12.95 -6.00 12.54
C ARG A 102 12.70 -6.59 11.16
N PRO A 103 13.09 -7.86 10.93
CA PRO A 103 12.68 -8.58 9.74
C PRO A 103 11.19 -8.94 9.84
N VAL A 104 10.47 -8.74 8.74
CA VAL A 104 9.06 -9.08 8.57
C VAL A 104 8.96 -9.87 7.28
N THR A 105 8.52 -11.13 7.37
CA THR A 105 8.22 -11.93 6.19
C THR A 105 6.81 -11.63 5.72
N VAL A 106 6.70 -11.13 4.50
CA VAL A 106 5.43 -10.84 3.83
C VAL A 106 5.29 -11.73 2.61
N GLN A 107 4.06 -12.10 2.26
CA GLN A 107 3.78 -12.76 0.99
C GLN A 107 3.68 -11.68 -0.09
N LYS A 108 4.49 -11.80 -1.13
CA LYS A 108 4.48 -10.92 -2.31
C LYS A 108 4.22 -11.72 -3.57
N ASP A 109 4.06 -10.99 -4.68
CA ASP A 109 3.90 -11.57 -6.01
C ASP A 109 2.71 -12.55 -6.07
N HIS A 110 1.55 -12.11 -5.58
CA HIS A 110 0.30 -12.86 -5.70
C HIS A 110 -0.06 -13.06 -7.17
N LEU A 111 0.17 -14.27 -7.67
CA LEU A 111 -0.02 -14.64 -9.06
C LEU A 111 -0.92 -15.87 -9.17
N ASN A 112 -1.75 -15.88 -10.20
CA ASN A 112 -2.61 -17.00 -10.55
C ASN A 112 -1.86 -17.91 -11.51
N TRP A 113 -1.48 -19.09 -11.03
CA TRP A 113 -0.81 -20.10 -11.83
C TRP A 113 -1.83 -21.00 -12.52
N VAL A 114 -1.81 -21.02 -13.86
CA VAL A 114 -2.60 -21.93 -14.67
C VAL A 114 -1.77 -23.16 -15.03
N TYR A 115 -2.25 -24.35 -14.72
CA TYR A 115 -1.49 -25.58 -14.91
C TYR A 115 -2.36 -26.80 -15.26
N LEU A 116 -1.74 -27.80 -15.88
CA LEU A 116 -2.24 -29.17 -15.96
C LEU A 116 -1.63 -30.00 -14.82
N PRO A 117 -2.38 -30.90 -14.18
CA PRO A 117 -1.91 -31.66 -13.03
C PRO A 117 -0.71 -32.54 -13.38
N ALA A 118 0.04 -32.94 -12.35
CA ALA A 118 1.21 -33.80 -12.52
C ALA A 118 0.86 -35.12 -13.22
N TYR A 119 1.63 -35.45 -14.25
CA TYR A 119 1.49 -36.72 -14.95
C TYR A 119 2.25 -37.84 -14.23
N PRO A 120 1.83 -39.12 -14.41
CA PRO A 120 2.46 -40.26 -13.74
C PRO A 120 3.94 -40.45 -14.09
N SER A 121 4.35 -40.03 -15.28
CA SER A 121 5.73 -40.09 -15.74
C SER A 121 6.14 -38.80 -16.45
N ARG A 122 7.45 -38.53 -16.44
CA ARG A 122 8.04 -37.39 -17.15
C ARG A 122 7.84 -37.52 -18.66
N ASP A 123 7.95 -38.72 -19.20
CA ASP A 123 7.77 -38.98 -20.63
C ASP A 123 6.35 -38.63 -21.07
N ARG A 124 5.33 -38.98 -20.27
CA ARG A 124 3.94 -38.60 -20.55
C ARG A 124 3.75 -37.09 -20.52
N ALA A 125 4.38 -36.40 -19.56
CA ALA A 125 4.35 -34.93 -19.52
C ALA A 125 5.02 -34.31 -20.75
N LEU A 126 6.13 -34.88 -21.25
CA LEU A 126 6.82 -34.42 -22.46
C LEU A 126 5.99 -34.59 -23.73
N GLU A 127 5.26 -35.70 -23.85
CA GLU A 127 4.34 -35.92 -24.96
C GLU A 127 3.24 -34.85 -25.00
N VAL A 128 2.59 -34.59 -23.87
CA VAL A 128 1.54 -33.56 -23.78
C VAL A 128 2.11 -32.16 -23.99
N LEU A 129 3.31 -31.88 -23.45
CA LEU A 129 4.01 -30.62 -23.69
C LEU A 129 4.23 -30.37 -25.18
N SER A 130 4.77 -31.35 -25.89
CA SER A 130 5.02 -31.28 -27.34
C SER A 130 3.73 -31.04 -28.12
N GLU A 131 2.65 -31.73 -27.74
CA GLU A 131 1.32 -31.53 -28.35
C GLU A 131 0.80 -30.11 -28.15
N LEU A 132 0.94 -29.54 -26.95
CA LEU A 132 0.52 -28.17 -26.64
C LEU A 132 1.33 -27.13 -27.43
N GLN A 133 2.65 -27.29 -27.48
CA GLN A 133 3.54 -26.40 -28.22
C GLN A 133 3.28 -26.46 -29.73
N ALA A 134 2.98 -27.64 -30.28
CA ALA A 134 2.59 -27.80 -31.68
C ALA A 134 1.28 -27.07 -32.02
N ARG A 135 0.40 -26.88 -31.03
CA ARG A 135 -0.85 -26.10 -31.13
C ARG A 135 -0.64 -24.60 -30.84
N GLY A 136 0.61 -24.16 -30.63
CA GLY A 136 0.95 -22.76 -30.35
C GLY A 136 0.67 -22.32 -28.92
N VAL A 137 0.56 -23.26 -27.97
CA VAL A 137 0.36 -22.95 -26.55
C VAL A 137 1.69 -23.01 -25.82
N ASP A 138 2.16 -21.84 -25.37
CA ASP A 138 3.36 -21.74 -24.53
C ASP A 138 3.16 -22.52 -23.23
N SER A 139 4.01 -23.51 -23.01
CA SER A 139 3.89 -24.44 -21.89
C SER A 139 5.25 -24.95 -21.44
N PHE A 140 5.37 -25.29 -20.15
CA PHE A 140 6.61 -25.70 -19.51
C PHE A 140 6.38 -26.81 -18.47
N ILE A 141 7.30 -27.77 -18.34
CA ILE A 141 7.22 -28.82 -17.30
C ILE A 141 7.88 -28.34 -16.00
N VAL A 142 7.18 -28.56 -14.89
CA VAL A 142 7.70 -28.34 -13.54
C VAL A 142 8.70 -29.45 -13.19
N LYS A 143 9.94 -29.06 -12.88
CA LYS A 143 11.06 -30.00 -12.74
C LYS A 143 11.12 -30.70 -11.38
N THR A 144 10.70 -30.03 -10.32
CA THR A 144 10.95 -30.45 -8.92
C THR A 144 9.85 -29.94 -8.00
N GLY A 145 9.74 -30.52 -6.81
CA GLY A 145 8.76 -30.15 -5.79
C GLY A 145 7.51 -31.03 -5.84
N GLU A 146 6.47 -30.61 -5.11
CA GLU A 146 5.19 -31.35 -5.02
C GLU A 146 4.45 -31.42 -6.36
N ASP A 147 4.64 -30.41 -7.21
CA ASP A 147 4.04 -30.34 -8.55
C ASP A 147 4.97 -30.88 -9.66
N ALA A 148 5.95 -31.72 -9.34
CA ALA A 148 6.84 -32.31 -10.35
C ALA A 148 6.03 -33.04 -11.45
N ASN A 149 6.46 -32.90 -12.71
CA ASN A 149 5.76 -33.39 -13.90
C ASN A 149 4.40 -32.70 -14.21
N ALA A 150 4.02 -31.66 -13.49
CA ALA A 150 2.92 -30.78 -13.91
C ALA A 150 3.34 -29.93 -15.12
N ILE A 151 2.37 -29.50 -15.92
CA ILE A 151 2.61 -28.60 -17.07
C ILE A 151 2.08 -27.22 -16.71
N SER A 152 2.97 -26.25 -16.56
CA SER A 152 2.65 -24.84 -16.40
C SER A 152 2.23 -24.25 -17.75
N LEU A 153 1.09 -23.57 -17.76
CA LEU A 153 0.55 -22.84 -18.91
C LEU A 153 0.75 -21.32 -18.77
N GLY A 154 1.11 -20.83 -17.58
CA GLY A 154 1.45 -19.43 -17.35
C GLY A 154 1.07 -18.92 -15.96
N TYR A 155 1.68 -17.81 -15.57
CA TYR A 155 1.34 -17.04 -14.36
C TYR A 155 0.68 -15.73 -14.76
N PHE A 156 -0.41 -15.37 -14.09
CA PHE A 156 -1.20 -14.18 -14.40
C PHE A 156 -1.45 -13.36 -13.15
N SER A 157 -1.27 -12.03 -13.24
CA SER A 157 -1.64 -11.12 -12.15
C SER A 157 -3.15 -11.00 -11.98
N SER A 158 -3.92 -11.09 -13.07
CA SER A 158 -5.38 -11.07 -13.05
C SER A 158 -5.96 -12.48 -12.93
N ALA A 159 -6.89 -12.65 -11.97
CA ALA A 159 -7.66 -13.87 -11.80
C ALA A 159 -8.54 -14.17 -13.02
N ASP A 160 -9.16 -13.14 -13.62
CA ASP A 160 -10.02 -13.28 -14.80
C ASP A 160 -9.23 -13.78 -16.03
N SER A 161 -7.99 -13.30 -16.21
CA SER A 161 -7.11 -13.77 -17.29
C SER A 161 -6.73 -15.24 -17.11
N ALA A 162 -6.39 -15.64 -15.89
CA ALA A 162 -6.08 -17.04 -15.57
C ALA A 162 -7.29 -17.95 -15.78
N GLU A 163 -8.46 -17.50 -15.33
CA GLU A 163 -9.72 -18.20 -15.48
C GLU A 163 -10.13 -18.34 -16.96
N GLY A 164 -9.97 -17.29 -17.76
CA GLY A 164 -10.21 -17.32 -19.19
C GLY A 164 -9.32 -18.33 -19.93
N LEU A 165 -8.05 -18.45 -19.53
CA LEU A 165 -7.17 -19.49 -20.07
C LEU A 165 -7.61 -20.88 -19.61
N ARG A 166 -7.97 -21.04 -18.32
CA ARG A 166 -8.46 -22.32 -17.79
C ARG A 166 -9.68 -22.83 -18.57
N VAL A 167 -10.67 -21.98 -18.81
CA VAL A 167 -11.88 -22.32 -19.56
C VAL A 167 -11.55 -22.71 -20.99
N ARG A 168 -10.68 -21.94 -21.66
CA ARG A 168 -10.24 -22.23 -23.02
C ARG A 168 -9.56 -23.59 -23.12
N MET A 169 -8.66 -23.90 -22.20
CA MET A 169 -7.94 -25.17 -22.19
C MET A 169 -8.86 -26.36 -21.87
N ARG A 170 -9.84 -26.18 -20.96
CA ARG A 170 -10.87 -27.19 -20.71
C ARG A 170 -11.77 -27.41 -21.93
N GLY A 171 -12.16 -26.35 -22.63
CA GLY A 171 -12.92 -26.43 -23.88
C GLY A 171 -12.14 -27.17 -25.00
N ALA A 172 -10.81 -27.09 -24.97
CA ALA A 172 -9.93 -27.84 -25.86
C ALA A 172 -9.65 -29.29 -25.38
N GLY A 173 -10.26 -29.74 -24.28
CA GLY A 173 -10.15 -31.10 -23.76
C GLY A 173 -9.02 -31.34 -22.74
N TYR A 174 -8.32 -30.29 -22.29
CA TYR A 174 -7.25 -30.41 -21.30
C TYR A 174 -7.74 -30.11 -19.87
N PRO A 175 -7.36 -30.92 -18.87
CA PRO A 175 -7.77 -30.70 -17.48
C PRO A 175 -6.95 -29.57 -16.83
N ALA A 176 -7.28 -28.32 -17.16
CA ALA A 176 -6.61 -27.15 -16.61
C ALA A 176 -7.19 -26.69 -15.26
N PHE A 177 -6.30 -26.23 -14.38
CA PHE A 177 -6.59 -25.71 -13.04
C PHE A 177 -5.91 -24.36 -12.83
N VAL A 178 -6.43 -23.59 -11.87
CA VAL A 178 -5.86 -22.32 -11.42
C VAL A 178 -5.55 -22.46 -9.93
N ARG A 179 -4.35 -22.07 -9.54
CA ARG A 179 -3.95 -21.97 -8.13
C ARG A 179 -3.29 -20.62 -7.88
N GLU A 180 -3.69 -19.96 -6.80
CA GLU A 180 -3.00 -18.77 -6.32
C GLU A 180 -1.65 -19.15 -5.74
N THR A 181 -0.62 -18.40 -6.13
CA THR A 181 0.75 -18.56 -5.69
C THR A 181 1.24 -17.24 -5.13
N SER A 182 2.12 -17.32 -4.14
CA SER A 182 2.80 -16.16 -3.58
C SER A 182 4.21 -16.56 -3.17
N ARG A 183 5.09 -15.58 -3.10
CA ARG A 183 6.46 -15.76 -2.67
C ARG A 183 6.68 -15.09 -1.32
N PRO A 184 7.19 -15.81 -0.32
CA PRO A 184 7.62 -15.18 0.92
C PRO A 184 8.86 -14.32 0.64
N VAL A 185 8.77 -13.04 1.00
CA VAL A 185 9.87 -12.08 0.92
C VAL A 185 10.09 -11.49 2.32
N THR A 186 11.33 -11.53 2.78
CA THR A 186 11.70 -10.86 4.02
C THR A 186 12.02 -9.40 3.74
N GLU A 187 11.31 -8.51 4.42
CA GLU A 187 11.55 -7.08 4.42
C GLU A 187 12.08 -6.64 5.77
N TYR A 188 12.88 -5.58 5.78
CA TYR A 188 13.42 -5.01 7.00
C TYR A 188 12.75 -3.67 7.29
N TRP A 189 12.20 -3.56 8.49
CA TRP A 189 11.45 -2.39 8.95
C TRP A 189 12.15 -1.78 10.17
N LEU A 190 12.35 -0.47 10.14
CA LEU A 190 12.95 0.27 11.25
C LEU A 190 11.86 0.81 12.16
N TYR A 191 11.79 0.29 13.39
CA TYR A 191 10.84 0.74 14.41
C TYR A 191 11.46 1.85 15.24
N LEU A 192 10.83 3.02 15.20
CA LEU A 192 11.25 4.20 15.93
C LEU A 192 10.37 4.39 17.18
N PRO A 193 10.86 5.09 18.19
CA PRO A 193 10.12 5.32 19.42
C PRO A 193 8.98 6.33 19.19
N PRO A 194 7.97 6.39 20.09
CA PRO A 194 6.80 7.25 19.90
C PRO A 194 7.16 8.73 19.70
N GLN A 195 8.22 9.21 20.37
CA GLN A 195 8.68 10.61 20.25
C GLN A 195 9.24 10.96 18.86
N ALA A 196 9.56 9.96 18.03
CA ALA A 196 10.00 10.20 16.66
C ALA A 196 8.82 10.58 15.73
N ALA A 197 7.58 10.41 16.18
CA ALA A 197 6.41 10.76 15.39
C ALA A 197 6.33 12.29 15.22
N GLY A 198 6.43 12.76 13.97
CA GLY A 198 6.43 14.20 13.65
C GLY A 198 7.75 14.91 13.96
N ALA A 199 8.85 14.16 14.16
CA ALA A 199 10.17 14.76 14.27
C ALA A 199 10.63 15.26 12.89
N ALA A 200 11.06 16.52 12.80
CA ALA A 200 11.57 17.11 11.55
C ALA A 200 12.70 16.27 10.92
N ALA A 201 13.59 15.71 11.76
CA ALA A 201 14.67 14.83 11.29
C ALA A 201 14.17 13.55 10.59
N LEU A 202 13.00 13.04 10.96
CA LEU A 202 12.38 11.90 10.28
C LEU A 202 11.81 12.32 8.92
N GLU A 203 11.20 13.50 8.84
CA GLU A 203 10.67 14.05 7.59
C GLU A 203 11.80 14.31 6.58
N ASP A 204 12.88 14.95 7.02
CA ASP A 204 14.08 15.19 6.21
C ASP A 204 14.70 13.87 5.71
N PHE A 205 14.72 12.85 6.55
CA PHE A 205 15.20 11.52 6.18
C PHE A 205 14.36 10.89 5.06
N LEU A 206 13.03 11.00 5.12
CA LEU A 206 12.13 10.45 4.12
C LEU A 206 12.24 11.19 2.78
N ILE A 207 12.49 12.51 2.81
CA ILE A 207 12.76 13.29 1.59
C ILE A 207 14.05 12.80 0.91
N GLY A 208 15.08 12.48 1.69
CA GLY A 208 16.33 11.90 1.19
C GLY A 208 16.23 10.44 0.72
N ASN A 209 15.16 9.73 1.10
CA ASN A 209 14.98 8.31 0.83
C ASN A 209 13.57 8.02 0.25
N PRO A 210 13.27 8.45 -0.99
CA PRO A 210 11.94 8.34 -1.58
C PRO A 210 11.48 6.88 -1.84
N GLY A 211 12.39 5.91 -1.76
CA GLY A 211 12.09 4.49 -1.93
C GLY A 211 11.43 3.83 -0.71
N VAL A 212 11.26 4.55 0.40
CA VAL A 212 10.58 4.05 1.60
C VAL A 212 9.47 4.93 2.08
N GLY A 213 8.48 4.27 2.66
CA GLY A 213 7.37 4.91 3.34
C GLY A 213 7.58 4.97 4.84
N GLN A 214 6.73 5.78 5.47
CA GLN A 214 6.47 5.73 6.88
C GLN A 214 5.10 5.08 7.10
N ASP A 215 5.03 4.12 8.00
CA ASP A 215 3.77 3.56 8.49
C ASP A 215 3.72 3.70 10.03
N ARG A 216 2.61 3.30 10.65
CA ARG A 216 2.40 3.37 12.09
C ARG A 216 2.03 2.00 12.61
N SER A 217 2.77 1.51 13.58
CA SER A 217 2.50 0.22 14.23
C SER A 217 2.31 0.39 15.73
N ALA A 218 1.65 -0.56 16.37
CA ALA A 218 1.59 -0.59 17.83
C ALA A 218 3.01 -0.68 18.40
N CYS A 219 3.34 0.26 19.29
CA CYS A 219 4.60 0.27 20.01
C CYS A 219 4.71 -1.01 20.84
N LYS A 220 5.54 -1.96 20.38
CA LYS A 220 6.00 -3.01 21.28
C LYS A 220 7.01 -2.37 22.23
N GLY A 221 6.68 -2.40 23.53
CA GLY A 221 7.55 -1.91 24.60
C GLY A 221 8.94 -2.55 24.56
N PRO A 222 9.91 -2.01 25.32
CA PRO A 222 11.22 -2.61 25.41
C PRO A 222 11.09 -4.05 25.94
N GLN A 223 11.46 -5.03 25.12
CA GLN A 223 12.02 -6.30 25.59
C GLN A 223 13.49 -6.09 25.83
#